data_AF-A0A2E7QXF8-F1
#
_entry.id   AF-A0A2E7QXF8-F1
#
_cell.length_a   1.000
_cell.length_b   1.000
_cell.length_c   1.000
_cell.angle_alpha   90.00
_cell.angle_beta   90.00
_cell.angle_gamma   90.00
#
_symmetry.space_group_name_H-M   'P 1'
#
loop_
_entity.id
_entity.type
_entity.pdbx_description
1 polymer ?
#
loop_
_entity_poly.entity_id
_entity_poly.type
_entity_poly.pdbx_seq_one_letter_code
_entity_poly.pdbx_strand_id
1 'polypeptide(L)' 'MTVEILKVSKNGSALNIEWSDGEKSNFNYMWLRDNCETAH' A
#
# COMPACT_ATOMS: atom_id res chain seq x y z
N MET A 1 -10.19 -16.55 8.28
CA MET A 1 -10.22 -15.13 8.68
C MET A 1 -9.77 -14.34 7.47
N THR A 2 -10.57 -13.38 7.01
CA THR A 2 -10.24 -12.50 5.87
C THR A 2 -9.55 -11.25 6.39
N VAL A 3 -8.39 -10.92 5.81
CA VAL A 3 -7.72 -9.65 6.08
C VAL A 3 -8.31 -8.61 5.15
N GLU A 4 -8.72 -7.48 5.69
CA GLU A 4 -9.40 -6.39 4.99
C GLU A 4 -8.62 -5.10 5.14
N ILE A 5 -8.78 -4.20 4.18
CA ILE A 5 -8.21 -2.86 4.24
C ILE A 5 -9.08 -2.01 5.17
N LEU A 6 -8.54 -1.58 6.31
CA LEU A 6 -9.24 -0.66 7.20
C LEU A 6 -9.06 0.79 6.77
N LYS A 7 -7.83 1.16 6.38
CA LYS A 7 -7.52 2.54 6.03
C LYS A 7 -6.41 2.62 5.02
N VAL A 8 -6.56 3.57 4.10
CA VAL A 8 -5.52 3.95 3.15
C VAL A 8 -5.22 5.43 3.33
N SER A 9 -3.95 5.78 3.43
CA SER A 9 -3.51 7.16 3.51
C SER A 9 -2.25 7.39 2.69
N LYS A 10 -2.17 8.56 2.05
CA LYS A 10 -1.02 8.96 1.25
C LYS A 10 -0.24 10.06 1.95
N ASN A 11 1.08 9.99 1.88
CA ASN A 11 1.94 11.12 2.21
C ASN A 11 2.71 11.58 0.96
N GLY A 12 3.69 12.46 1.13
CA GLY A 12 4.46 13.03 0.01
C GLY A 12 5.29 12.00 -0.78
N SER A 13 5.59 10.83 -0.23
CA SER A 13 6.52 9.86 -0.84
C SER A 13 6.05 8.40 -0.82
N ALA A 14 4.97 8.08 -0.13
CA ALA A 14 4.49 6.71 0.05
C ALA A 14 2.98 6.60 0.32
N LEU A 15 2.44 5.42 0.00
CA LEU A 15 1.11 4.94 0.35
C LEU A 15 1.19 4.11 1.63
N ASN A 16 0.33 4.38 2.60
CA ASN A 16 0.21 3.63 3.85
C ASN A 16 -1.13 2.91 3.88
N ILE A 17 -1.10 1.64 4.29
CA ILE A 17 -2.28 0.78 4.45
C ILE A 17 -2.31 0.25 5.88
N GLU A 18 -3.46 0.38 6.53
CA GLU A 18 -3.75 -0.29 7.81
C GLU A 18 -4.72 -1.44 7.54
N TRP A 19 -4.36 -2.63 8.02
CA TRP A 19 -5.09 -3.88 7.80
C TRP A 19 -5.92 -4.28 9.03
N SER A 20 -6.95 -5.09 8.82
CA SER A 20 -7.86 -5.52 9.90
C SER A 20 -7.23 -6.45 10.93
N ASP A 21 -6.07 -7.01 10.64
CA ASP A 21 -5.24 -7.81 11.55
C ASP A 21 -4.29 -6.96 12.40
N GLY A 22 -4.27 -5.64 12.19
CA GLY A 22 -3.40 -4.69 12.90
C GLY A 22 -2.06 -4.43 12.21
N GLU A 23 -1.75 -5.12 11.11
CA GLU A 23 -0.55 -4.86 10.32
C GLU A 23 -0.62 -3.49 9.64
N LYS A 24 0.57 -2.93 9.36
CA LYS A 24 0.72 -1.66 8.66
C LYS A 24 1.74 -1.80 7.54
N SER A 25 1.32 -1.52 6.32
CA SER A 25 2.20 -1.54 5.15
C SER A 25 2.49 -0.13 4.65
N ASN A 26 3.74 0.10 4.24
CA ASN A 26 4.18 1.34 3.60
C ASN A 26 4.80 1.00 2.24
N PHE A 27 4.26 1.61 1.19
CA PHE A 27 4.70 1.42 -0.19
C PHE A 27 5.23 2.74 -0.75
N ASN A 28 6.53 2.79 -1.07
CA ASN A 28 7.12 3.94 -1.72
C ASN A 28 6.59 4.11 -3.15
N TYR A 29 6.34 5.35 -3.59
CA TYR A 29 5.77 5.59 -4.93
C TYR A 29 6.69 5.17 -6.08
N MET A 30 8.02 5.29 -5.91
CA MET A 30 8.96 4.84 -6.95
C MET A 30 8.89 3.32 -7.10
N TRP A 31 8.82 2.60 -5.98
CA TRP A 31 8.67 1.14 -6.00
C TRP A 31 7.36 0.71 -6.67
N LEU A 32 6.24 1.37 -6.34
CA LEU A 32 4.93 1.07 -6.96
C LEU A 32 4.95 1.31 -8.48
N ARG A 33 5.60 2.37 -8.94
CA ARG A 33 5.76 2.66 -10.37
C ARG A 33 6.58 1.58 -11.06
N ASP A 34 7.71 1.20 -10.46
CA ASP A 34 8.64 0.26 -11.06
C ASP A 34 8.09 -1.19 -11.07
N ASN A 35 7.12 -1.49 -10.19
CA ASN A 35 6.41 -2.77 -10.12
C ASN A 35 4.97 -2.70 -10.66
N CYS A 36 4.67 -1.73 -11.53
CA CYS A 36 3.35 -1.61 -12.13
C CYS A 36 3.13 -2.72 -13.17
N GLU A 37 2.17 -3.63 -12.91
CA GLU A 37 1.91 -4.81 -13.75
C GLU A 37 1.40 -4.48 -15.16
N THR A 38 0.94 -3.24 -15.40
CA THR A 38 0.49 -2.76 -16.72
C THR A 38 1.58 -1.98 -17.48
N ALA A 39 2.82 -1.97 -16.98
CA ALA A 39 3.93 -1.31 -17.68
C ALA A 39 4.52 -2.16 -18.84
N HIS A 40 3.94 -3.34 -19.10
CA HIS A 40 4.29 -4.24 -20.20
C HIS A 40 3.13 -4.40 -21.19
#